data_AF-A0A7S0SY20-F1
#
_entry.id   AF-A0A7S0SY20-F1
#
_cell.length_a   1.000
_cell.length_b   1.000
_cell.length_c   1.000
_cell.angle_alpha   90.00
_cell.angle_beta   90.00
_cell.angle_gamma   90.00
#
_symmetry.space_group_name_H-M   'P 1'
#
loop_
_entity.id
_entity.type
_entity.pdbx_description
1 polymer ?
#
loop_
_entity_poly.entity_id
_entity_poly.type
_entity_poly.pdbx_seq_one_letter_code
_entity_poly.pdbx_strand_id
1 'polypeptide(L)'
;PQISQAQRLLNEQSNLAGAAISTLYPEDEWVYSKPLQALHIHILRDYLYNEFRILHNIRFGFDFERIIDDFVFMCFFVGNDFLPHLPSLDIRDGAIDFLLQCYKDMLESLGNYLTSPGGQVNLRQVDIILS
;
A
#
# COMPACT_ATOMS: atom_id res chain seq x y z
N PRO A 1 -23.82 -11.24 36.18
CA PRO A 1 -22.59 -11.07 35.36
C PRO A 1 -22.71 -9.80 34.51
N GLN A 2 -21.76 -8.86 34.65
CA GLN A 2 -21.75 -7.64 33.82
C GLN A 2 -21.35 -8.02 32.39
N ILE A 3 -22.24 -7.74 31.45
CA ILE A 3 -22.07 -8.00 30.02
C ILE A 3 -20.94 -7.11 29.48
N SER A 4 -19.96 -7.71 28.78
CA SER A 4 -18.79 -7.04 28.21
C SER A 4 -19.20 -6.02 27.13
N GLN A 5 -18.37 -5.00 26.90
CA GLN A 5 -18.65 -3.97 25.88
C GLN A 5 -18.74 -4.56 24.46
N ALA A 6 -17.96 -5.60 24.17
CA ALA A 6 -18.03 -6.34 22.91
C ALA A 6 -19.38 -7.05 22.75
N GLN A 7 -19.88 -7.69 23.80
CA GLN A 7 -21.18 -8.35 23.79
C GLN A 7 -22.34 -7.35 23.59
N ARG A 8 -22.20 -6.10 24.08
CA ARG A 8 -23.20 -5.03 23.84
C ARG A 8 -23.24 -4.62 22.38
N LEU A 9 -22.08 -4.40 21.76
CA LEU A 9 -21.96 -4.03 20.34
C LEU A 9 -22.48 -5.14 19.41
N LEU A 10 -22.21 -6.40 19.75
CA LEU A 10 -22.75 -7.56 19.05
C LEU A 10 -24.28 -7.60 19.10
N ASN A 11 -24.86 -7.46 20.30
CA ASN A 11 -26.31 -7.46 20.48
C ASN A 11 -27.00 -6.27 19.79
N GLU A 12 -26.35 -5.11 19.74
CA GLU A 12 -26.83 -3.94 19.01
C GLU A 12 -26.81 -4.16 17.49
N GLN A 13 -25.76 -4.80 16.95
CA GLN A 13 -25.67 -5.11 15.51
C GLN A 13 -26.57 -6.26 15.07
N SER A 14 -26.79 -7.28 15.90
CA SER A 14 -27.74 -8.37 15.64
C SER A 14 -29.19 -7.89 15.52
N ASN A 15 -29.56 -6.80 16.21
CA ASN A 15 -30.89 -6.20 16.11
C ASN A 15 -31.10 -5.36 14.83
N LEU A 16 -30.03 -5.02 14.10
CA LEU A 16 -30.08 -4.14 12.92
C LEU A 16 -29.97 -4.89 11.58
N ALA A 17 -29.42 -6.11 11.56
CA ALA A 17 -29.18 -6.87 10.34
C ALA A 17 -29.88 -8.23 10.39
N GLY A 18 -31.11 -8.31 9.87
CA GLY A 18 -31.90 -9.53 9.72
C GLY A 18 -31.35 -10.58 8.74
N ALA A 19 -30.08 -10.51 8.35
CA ALA A 19 -29.44 -11.55 7.56
C ALA A 19 -27.91 -11.51 7.72
N ALA A 20 -27.33 -12.69 8.00
CA ALA A 20 -25.92 -13.06 7.84
C ALA A 20 -24.90 -12.73 8.95
N ILE A 21 -25.25 -12.87 10.24
CA ILE A 21 -24.25 -13.16 11.28
C ILE A 21 -24.74 -14.32 12.14
N SER A 22 -24.82 -15.52 11.55
CA SER A 22 -25.30 -16.73 12.25
C SER A 22 -24.20 -17.76 12.52
N THR A 23 -22.94 -17.36 12.69
CA THR A 23 -21.89 -18.34 13.05
C THR A 23 -20.73 -17.74 13.82
N LEU A 24 -21.00 -17.18 15.00
CA LEU A 24 -19.97 -16.92 15.99
C LEU A 24 -20.44 -17.52 17.31
N TYR A 25 -19.72 -18.55 17.77
CA TYR A 25 -19.98 -19.22 19.04
C TYR A 25 -19.30 -18.44 20.19
N PRO A 26 -19.71 -18.63 21.46
CA PRO A 26 -19.06 -17.99 22.60
C PRO A 26 -17.54 -18.23 22.69
N GLU A 27 -17.04 -19.33 22.13
CA GLU A 27 -15.60 -19.60 21.99
C GLU A 27 -14.87 -18.60 21.05
N ASP A 28 -15.59 -17.95 20.14
CA ASP A 28 -15.05 -16.97 19.17
C ASP A 28 -14.92 -15.56 19.78
N GLU A 29 -15.26 -15.36 21.07
CA GLU A 29 -15.13 -14.07 21.78
C GLU A 29 -13.67 -13.58 21.84
N TRP A 30 -12.69 -14.49 21.72
CA TRP A 30 -11.27 -14.16 21.54
C TRP A 30 -10.98 -13.36 20.27
N VAL A 31 -11.78 -13.51 19.21
CA VAL A 31 -11.62 -12.77 17.94
C VAL A 31 -11.89 -11.28 18.16
N TYR A 32 -12.85 -10.93 19.02
CA TYR A 32 -13.15 -9.55 19.41
C TYR A 32 -12.18 -8.99 20.48
N SER A 33 -11.41 -9.86 21.11
CA SER A 33 -10.40 -9.48 22.11
C SER A 33 -9.05 -9.12 21.48
N LYS A 34 -8.89 -9.32 20.17
CA LYS A 34 -7.66 -8.97 19.47
C LYS A 34 -7.65 -7.47 19.14
N PRO A 35 -6.54 -6.76 19.42
CA PRO A 35 -6.41 -5.36 19.05
C PRO A 35 -6.40 -5.23 17.52
N LEU A 36 -7.26 -4.37 17.00
CA LEU A 36 -7.25 -4.00 15.59
C LEU A 36 -6.16 -2.94 15.34
N GLN A 37 -5.56 -2.99 14.16
CA GLN A 37 -4.63 -1.98 13.68
C GLN A 37 -5.29 -1.23 12.52
N ALA A 38 -5.29 0.11 12.61
CA ALA A 38 -5.78 0.97 11.55
C ALA A 38 -4.59 1.57 10.79
N LEU A 39 -4.61 1.46 9.46
CA LEU A 39 -3.65 2.12 8.58
C LEU A 39 -4.32 3.37 7.99
N HIS A 40 -3.80 4.54 8.37
CA HIS A 40 -4.27 5.81 7.86
C HIS A 40 -3.55 6.16 6.55
N ILE A 41 -4.22 5.95 5.42
CA ILE A 41 -3.65 6.20 4.08
C ILE A 41 -3.21 7.67 3.89
N HIS A 42 -3.92 8.62 4.49
CA HIS A 42 -3.52 10.03 4.41
C HIS A 42 -2.15 10.28 5.07
N ILE A 43 -1.87 9.65 6.21
CA ILE A 43 -0.57 9.76 6.89
C ILE A 43 0.52 9.16 6.01
N LEU A 44 0.27 7.98 5.43
CA LEU A 44 1.21 7.36 4.50
C LEU A 44 1.51 8.28 3.31
N ARG A 45 0.49 8.93 2.75
CA ARG A 45 0.68 9.93 1.68
C ARG A 45 1.55 11.10 2.12
N ASP A 46 1.39 11.60 3.34
CA ASP A 46 2.24 12.68 3.87
C ASP A 46 3.71 12.23 4.01
N TYR A 47 3.95 10.99 4.45
CA TYR A 47 5.30 10.41 4.50
C TYR A 47 5.91 10.28 3.10
N LEU A 48 5.16 9.76 2.13
CA LEU A 48 5.62 9.64 0.74
C LEU A 48 5.90 11.02 0.13
N TYR A 49 5.05 12.02 0.40
CA TYR A 49 5.30 13.39 -0.06
C TYR A 49 6.63 13.92 0.47
N ASN A 50 6.91 13.71 1.77
CA ASN A 50 8.17 14.10 2.36
C ASN A 50 9.37 13.33 1.81
N GLU A 51 9.21 12.05 1.48
CA GLU A 51 10.26 11.23 0.86
C GLU A 51 10.62 11.75 -0.55
N PHE A 52 9.62 12.14 -1.34
CA PHE A 52 9.79 12.54 -2.74
C PHE A 52 9.89 14.05 -2.97
N ARG A 53 9.84 14.87 -1.92
CA ARG A 53 9.96 16.34 -2.01
C ARG A 53 11.23 16.81 -2.74
N ILE A 54 12.29 15.99 -2.75
CA ILE A 54 13.54 16.31 -3.46
C ILE A 54 13.34 16.40 -4.98
N LEU A 55 12.30 15.75 -5.51
CA LEU A 55 11.95 15.70 -6.93
C LEU A 55 11.07 16.89 -7.36
N HIS A 56 10.78 17.85 -6.47
CA HIS A 56 9.88 18.97 -6.77
C HIS A 56 10.33 19.83 -7.98
N ASN A 57 11.63 19.80 -8.31
CA ASN A 57 12.21 20.61 -9.39
C ASN A 57 12.60 19.80 -10.63
N ILE A 58 12.06 18.59 -10.81
CA ILE A 58 12.32 17.80 -12.04
C ILE A 58 11.82 18.52 -13.30
N ARG A 59 12.55 18.34 -14.40
CA ARG A 59 12.40 19.12 -15.65
C ARG A 59 11.05 19.01 -16.33
N PHE A 60 10.38 17.87 -16.21
CA PHE A 60 9.09 17.61 -16.87
C PHE A 60 7.88 17.90 -15.97
N GLY A 61 8.11 18.48 -14.78
CA GLY A 61 7.07 18.86 -13.83
C GLY A 61 6.78 17.77 -12.80
N PHE A 62 6.84 18.15 -11.52
CA PHE A 62 6.51 17.28 -10.40
C PHE A 62 4.99 17.19 -10.19
N ASP A 63 4.47 15.96 -10.19
CA ASP A 63 3.08 15.62 -9.91
C ASP A 63 3.06 14.47 -8.90
N PHE A 64 2.59 14.78 -7.69
CA PHE A 64 2.63 13.83 -6.59
C PHE A 64 1.68 12.64 -6.80
N GLU A 65 0.55 12.80 -7.48
CA GLU A 65 -0.35 11.66 -7.72
C GLU A 65 0.32 10.63 -8.65
N ARG A 66 1.16 11.10 -9.57
CA ARG A 66 1.93 10.23 -10.46
C ARG A 66 3.07 9.50 -9.75
N ILE A 67 3.67 10.13 -8.75
CA ILE A 67 4.62 9.46 -7.86
C ILE A 67 3.92 8.34 -7.06
N ILE A 68 2.69 8.56 -6.60
CA ILE A 68 1.91 7.53 -5.92
C ILE A 68 1.60 6.35 -6.84
N ASP A 69 1.20 6.61 -8.09
CA ASP A 69 0.96 5.56 -9.09
C ASP A 69 2.23 4.71 -9.32
N ASP A 70 3.37 5.36 -9.50
CA ASP A 70 4.66 4.69 -9.68
C ASP A 70 5.11 3.92 -8.42
N PHE A 71 4.86 4.46 -7.22
CA PHE A 71 5.12 3.78 -5.95
C PHE A 71 4.33 2.47 -5.84
N VAL A 72 3.03 2.52 -6.13
CA VAL A 72 2.16 1.33 -6.12
C VAL A 72 2.65 0.32 -7.14
N PHE A 73 3.05 0.77 -8.34
CA PHE A 73 3.61 -0.08 -9.37
C PHE A 73 4.94 -0.74 -8.94
N MET A 74 5.85 0.00 -8.31
CA MET A 74 7.12 -0.55 -7.80
C MET A 74 6.92 -1.62 -6.72
N CYS A 75 5.89 -1.46 -5.88
CA CYS A 75 5.54 -2.49 -4.89
C CYS A 75 5.21 -3.84 -5.53
N PHE A 76 4.79 -3.90 -6.80
CA PHE A 76 4.55 -5.17 -7.50
C PHE A 76 5.84 -5.97 -7.72
N PHE A 77 7.02 -5.34 -7.80
CA PHE A 77 8.29 -6.04 -7.98
C PHE A 77 8.81 -6.71 -6.71
N VAL A 78 8.48 -6.15 -5.55
CA VAL A 78 8.89 -6.70 -4.23
C VAL A 78 8.07 -7.94 -3.89
N GLY A 79 6.83 -8.00 -4.34
CA GLY A 79 5.98 -9.18 -4.22
C GLY A 79 4.52 -8.84 -4.45
N ASN A 80 3.84 -9.66 -5.24
CA ASN A 80 2.39 -9.62 -5.41
C ASN A 80 1.86 -11.04 -5.61
N ASP A 81 0.56 -11.25 -5.41
CA ASP A 81 -0.06 -12.58 -5.47
C ASP A 81 -0.05 -13.19 -6.89
N PHE A 82 0.22 -12.39 -7.93
CA PHE A 82 0.12 -12.79 -9.33
C PHE A 82 1.47 -13.13 -9.97
N LEU A 83 2.56 -12.62 -9.42
CA LEU A 83 3.91 -12.80 -9.95
C LEU A 83 4.79 -13.50 -8.91
N PRO A 84 5.62 -14.48 -9.32
CA PRO A 84 6.68 -14.95 -8.45
C PRO A 84 7.61 -13.77 -8.12
N HIS A 85 7.84 -13.52 -6.82
CA HIS A 85 8.73 -12.46 -6.35
C HIS A 85 10.10 -12.55 -7.03
N LEU A 86 10.70 -11.40 -7.35
CA LEU A 86 12.07 -11.38 -7.85
C LEU A 86 12.99 -11.88 -6.74
N PRO A 87 13.82 -12.92 -6.96
CA PRO A 87 14.63 -13.53 -5.90
C PRO A 87 15.58 -12.55 -5.20
N SER A 88 15.94 -11.46 -5.87
CA SER A 88 16.84 -10.40 -5.42
C SER A 88 16.13 -9.21 -4.75
N LEU A 89 14.79 -9.19 -4.68
CA LEU A 89 14.00 -8.12 -4.08
C LEU A 89 13.03 -8.71 -3.04
N ASP A 90 13.56 -9.06 -1.86
CA ASP A 90 12.73 -9.40 -0.69
C ASP A 90 12.50 -8.14 0.15
N ILE A 91 11.27 -7.91 0.58
CA ILE A 91 10.92 -6.80 1.48
C ILE A 91 11.75 -6.83 2.78
N ARG A 92 12.13 -8.03 3.24
CA ARG A 92 12.97 -8.24 4.43
C ARG A 92 14.40 -7.72 4.27
N ASP A 93 14.85 -7.57 3.03
CA ASP A 93 16.17 -7.06 2.68
C ASP A 93 16.13 -5.56 2.31
N GLY A 94 15.02 -4.86 2.56
CA GLY A 94 14.89 -3.43 2.26
C GLY A 94 14.66 -3.14 0.77
N ALA A 95 14.11 -4.09 0.03
CA ALA A 95 13.87 -3.95 -1.42
C ALA A 95 13.02 -2.72 -1.79
N ILE A 96 12.05 -2.35 -0.95
CA ILE A 96 11.25 -1.14 -1.17
C ILE A 96 12.17 0.09 -1.10
N ASP A 97 12.93 0.26 -0.02
CA ASP A 97 13.81 1.42 0.15
C ASP A 97 14.82 1.53 -0.99
N PHE A 98 15.36 0.40 -1.44
CA PHE A 98 16.25 0.33 -2.61
C PHE A 98 15.54 0.81 -3.89
N LEU A 99 14.34 0.31 -4.19
CA LEU A 99 13.57 0.73 -5.37
C LEU A 99 13.22 2.22 -5.32
N LEU A 100 12.83 2.75 -4.16
CA LEU A 100 12.55 4.17 -4.00
C LEU A 100 13.80 5.01 -4.25
N GLN A 101 14.97 4.56 -3.78
CA GLN A 101 16.22 5.26 -4.01
C GLN A 101 16.61 5.25 -5.49
N CYS A 102 16.60 4.09 -6.15
CA CYS A 102 16.86 4.00 -7.59
C CYS A 102 15.89 4.87 -8.39
N TYR A 103 14.60 4.85 -8.04
CA TYR A 103 13.60 5.68 -8.70
C TYR A 103 13.91 7.18 -8.58
N LYS A 104 14.22 7.68 -7.37
CA LYS A 104 14.60 9.09 -7.17
C LYS A 104 15.82 9.48 -8.00
N ASP A 105 16.83 8.61 -8.07
CA ASP A 105 18.08 8.89 -8.78
C ASP A 105 17.91 8.87 -10.31
N MET A 106 16.97 8.06 -10.81
CA MET A 106 16.80 7.83 -12.23
C MET A 106 15.68 8.66 -12.86
N LEU A 107 14.67 9.10 -12.10
CA LEU A 107 13.46 9.73 -12.63
C LEU A 107 13.75 10.92 -13.57
N GLU A 108 14.68 11.80 -13.20
CA GLU A 108 15.03 12.95 -14.05
C GLU A 108 15.65 12.49 -15.40
N SER A 109 16.45 11.43 -15.38
CA SER A 109 17.05 10.84 -16.58
C SER A 109 16.05 10.06 -17.44
N LEU A 110 15.04 9.44 -16.81
CA LEU A 110 13.95 8.73 -17.51
C LEU A 110 13.04 9.70 -18.30
N GLY A 111 12.98 10.97 -17.88
CA GLY A 111 12.27 12.05 -18.57
C GLY A 111 10.74 12.01 -18.47
N ASN A 112 10.18 11.01 -17.79
CA ASN A 112 8.75 10.86 -17.48
C ASN A 112 8.54 9.81 -16.37
N TYR A 113 7.32 9.68 -15.86
CA TYR A 113 6.88 8.66 -14.88
C TYR A 113 6.75 7.25 -15.49
N LEU A 114 6.90 6.21 -14.65
CA LEU A 114 6.85 4.79 -15.05
C LEU A 114 5.47 4.36 -15.53
N THR A 115 4.44 4.98 -14.98
CA THR A 115 3.05 4.71 -15.32
C THR A 115 2.42 5.95 -15.96
N SER A 116 1.43 5.76 -16.83
CA SER A 116 0.60 6.81 -17.42
C SER A 116 -0.82 6.78 -16.85
N PRO A 117 -1.59 7.88 -16.93
CA PRO A 117 -2.96 7.92 -16.42
C PRO A 117 -3.79 6.77 -16.99
N GLY A 118 -4.54 6.08 -16.13
CA GLY A 118 -5.26 4.87 -16.50
C GLY A 118 -4.45 3.56 -16.40
N GLY A 119 -3.26 3.60 -15.79
CA GLY A 119 -2.50 2.40 -15.40
C GLY A 119 -1.67 1.77 -16.51
N GLN A 120 -1.41 2.49 -17.60
CA GLN A 120 -0.52 1.98 -18.65
C GLN A 120 0.94 2.11 -18.24
N VAL A 121 1.69 1.01 -18.35
CA VAL A 121 3.11 0.94 -17.94
C VAL A 121 4.02 1.35 -19.10
N ASN A 122 4.98 2.23 -18.81
CA ASN A 122 6.07 2.59 -19.72
C ASN A 122 7.20 1.57 -19.64
N LEU A 123 7.07 0.48 -20.40
CA LEU A 123 8.02 -0.64 -20.37
C LEU A 123 9.47 -0.22 -20.65
N ARG A 124 9.71 0.85 -21.43
CA ARG A 124 11.07 1.34 -21.68
C ARG A 124 11.74 1.87 -20.43
N GLN A 125 11.00 2.57 -19.58
CA GLN A 125 11.56 3.12 -18.34
C GLN A 125 11.72 2.04 -17.28
N VAL A 126 10.78 1.10 -17.24
CA VAL A 126 10.86 -0.07 -16.36
C VAL A 126 12.09 -0.91 -16.68
N ASP A 127 12.37 -1.15 -17.96
CA ASP A 127 13.57 -1.87 -18.40
C ASP A 127 14.85 -1.21 -17.88
N ILE A 128 14.93 0.13 -17.90
CA ILE A 128 16.08 0.88 -17.38
C ILE A 128 16.21 0.71 -15.86
N ILE A 129 15.11 0.73 -15.10
CA ILE A 129 15.14 0.54 -13.64
C ILE A 129 15.54 -0.87 -13.23
N LEU A 130 15.18 -1.88 -14.03
CA LEU A 130 15.44 -3.30 -13.75
C LEU A 130 16.74 -3.82 -14.39
N SER A 131 17.45 -2.99 -15.14
CA SER A 131 18.76 -3.29 -15.75
C SER A 131 19.90 -3.21 -14.74
#